data_AF-A0A955RV48-F1
#
_entry.id   AF-A0A955RV48-F1
#
_cell.length_a   1.000
_cell.length_b   1.000
_cell.length_c   1.000
_cell.angle_alpha   90.00
_cell.angle_beta   90.00
_cell.angle_gamma   90.00
#
_symmetry.space_group_name_H-M   'P 1'
#
loop_
_entity.id
_entity.type
_entity.pdbx_description
1 polymer ?
#
loop_
_entity_poly.entity_id
_entity_poly.type
_entity_poly.pdbx_seq_one_letter_code
_entity_poly.pdbx_strand_id
1 'polypeptide(L)' 'MSNACPSCGCENIPGEDRCVECLHSLMAKDLPRPKRDDHIQKIMMNAPVLALMENDDLLICNGSDTIEKVVEIF' A
#
# COMPACT_ATOMS: atom_id res chain seq x y z
N MET A 1 -1.06 -10.82 -26.44
CA MET A 1 -1.05 -10.25 -25.07
C MET A 1 0.08 -9.24 -25.03
N SER A 2 -0.21 -7.94 -24.87
CA SER A 2 0.82 -6.89 -24.88
C SER A 2 1.61 -6.91 -23.56
N ASN A 3 2.94 -6.92 -23.61
CA ASN A 3 3.83 -6.79 -22.44
C ASN A 3 4.26 -5.34 -22.16
N ALA A 4 3.32 -4.43 -22.41
CA ALA A 4 3.47 -3.04 -22.04
C ALA A 4 3.53 -2.90 -20.51
N CYS A 5 4.49 -2.10 -20.04
CA CYS A 5 4.64 -1.73 -18.65
C CYS A 5 3.41 -0.90 -18.22
N PRO A 6 2.69 -1.28 -17.16
CA PRO A 6 1.55 -0.51 -16.68
C PRO A 6 1.93 0.87 -16.11
N SER A 7 3.22 1.10 -15.85
CA SER A 7 3.72 2.37 -15.30
C SER A 7 4.13 3.36 -16.40
N CYS A 8 4.94 2.96 -17.37
CA CYS A 8 5.46 3.87 -18.41
C CYS A 8 4.96 3.56 -19.83
N GLY A 9 4.27 2.45 -20.06
CA GLY A 9 3.80 2.04 -21.39
C GLY A 9 4.85 1.37 -22.28
N CYS A 10 6.12 1.31 -21.88
CA CYS A 10 7.18 0.65 -22.64
C CYS A 10 6.89 -0.85 -22.83
N GLU A 11 7.14 -1.38 -24.02
CA GLU A 11 6.96 -2.80 -24.34
C GLU A 11 8.16 -3.62 -23.87
N ASN A 12 7.94 -4.57 -22.95
CA ASN A 12 9.00 -5.37 -22.34
C ASN A 12 9.04 -6.79 -22.91
N ILE A 13 10.20 -7.42 -22.78
CA ILE A 13 10.40 -8.82 -23.16
C ILE A 13 9.51 -9.72 -22.28
N PRO A 14 8.76 -10.68 -22.86
CA PRO A 14 7.99 -11.63 -22.08
C PRO A 14 8.85 -12.42 -21.10
N GLY A 15 8.40 -12.49 -19.84
CA GLY A 15 9.10 -13.20 -18.77
C GLY A 15 10.06 -12.35 -17.95
N GLU A 16 10.25 -11.07 -18.28
CA GLU A 16 10.99 -10.16 -17.39
C GLU A 16 10.18 -9.74 -16.17
N ASP A 17 10.83 -9.73 -15.02
CA ASP A 17 10.23 -9.35 -13.74
C ASP A 17 10.13 -7.83 -13.55
N ARG A 18 10.88 -7.05 -14.33
CA ARG A 18 10.98 -5.58 -14.24
C ARG A 18 10.98 -4.93 -15.61
N CYS A 19 10.51 -3.70 -15.69
CA CYS A 19 10.55 -2.92 -16.91
C CYS A 19 11.97 -2.43 -17.20
N VAL A 20 12.41 -2.55 -18.46
CA VAL A 20 13.76 -2.13 -18.89
C VAL A 20 14.01 -0.63 -18.70
N GLU A 21 12.98 0.20 -18.87
CA GLU A 21 13.10 1.67 -18.80
C GLU A 21 12.96 2.21 -17.38
N CYS A 22 11.88 1.85 -16.69
CA CYS A 22 11.53 2.46 -15.41
C CYS A 22 11.76 1.54 -14.20
N LEU A 23 12.29 0.34 -14.41
CA LEU A 23 12.55 -0.70 -13.39
C LEU A 23 11.30 -1.14 -12.60
N HIS A 24 10.10 -0.73 -13.05
CA HIS A 24 8.84 -1.06 -12.40
C HIS A 24 8.57 -2.56 -12.46
N SER A 25 8.12 -3.18 -11.37
CA SER A 25 7.84 -4.62 -11.33
C SER A 25 6.69 -5.00 -12.27
N LEU A 26 6.97 -5.95 -13.16
CA LEU A 26 6.02 -6.55 -14.08
C LEU A 26 5.38 -7.82 -13.50
N MET A 27 5.92 -8.37 -12.41
CA MET A 27 5.33 -9.52 -11.70
C MET A 27 3.94 -9.21 -11.10
N ALA A 28 3.66 -7.93 -10.85
CA ALA A 28 2.40 -7.44 -10.29
C ALA A 28 1.44 -6.92 -11.38
N LYS A 29 1.45 -7.51 -12.59
CA LYS A 29 0.64 -7.01 -13.72
C LYS A 29 -0.86 -7.24 -13.53
N ASP A 30 -1.23 -8.36 -12.89
CA ASP A 30 -2.63 -8.74 -12.66
C ASP A 30 -3.17 -8.30 -11.29
N LEU A 31 -2.36 -7.59 -10.50
CA LEU A 31 -2.85 -7.01 -9.25
C LEU A 31 -3.64 -5.73 -9.54
N PRO A 32 -4.80 -5.53 -8.89
CA PRO A 32 -5.52 -4.27 -8.99
C PRO A 32 -4.61 -3.13 -8.51
N ARG A 33 -4.63 -2.02 -9.24
CA ARG A 33 -3.86 -0.82 -8.92
C ARG A 33 -4.80 0.37 -8.76
N PRO A 34 -4.46 1.35 -7.92
CA PRO A 34 -5.22 2.57 -7.86
C PRO A 34 -5.14 3.32 -9.18
N LYS A 35 -6.28 3.86 -9.63
CA LYS A 35 -6.31 4.76 -10.79
C LYS A 35 -5.47 6.01 -10.47
N ARG A 36 -4.76 6.55 -11.47
CA ARG A 36 -3.83 7.68 -11.29
C ARG A 36 -4.49 8.91 -10.65
N ASP A 37 -5.74 9.17 -11.03
CA ASP A 37 -6.49 10.34 -10.61
C ASP A 37 -7.45 10.06 -9.44
N ASP A 38 -7.43 8.85 -8.88
CA ASP A 38 -8.26 8.46 -7.73
C ASP A 38 -7.45 8.51 -6.44
N HIS A 39 -7.52 9.66 -5.77
CA HIS A 39 -6.76 9.90 -4.54
C HIS A 39 -7.17 8.98 -3.40
N ILE A 40 -8.46 8.66 -3.27
CA ILE A 40 -8.99 7.80 -2.21
C ILE A 40 -8.49 6.38 -2.40
N GLN A 41 -8.60 5.84 -3.60
CA GLN A 41 -8.12 4.50 -3.92
C GLN A 41 -6.60 4.40 -3.69
N LYS A 42 -5.85 5.45 -4.05
CA LYS A 42 -4.41 5.51 -3.83
C LYS A 42 -4.04 5.47 -2.35
N ILE A 43 -4.76 6.20 -1.51
CA ILE A 43 -4.58 6.20 -0.06
C ILE A 43 -4.89 4.82 0.51
N MET A 44 -6.07 4.27 0.23
CA MET A 44 -6.51 2.98 0.78
C MET A 44 -5.59 1.81 0.39
N MET A 45 -5.03 1.81 -0.82
CA MET A 45 -4.23 0.68 -1.31
C MET A 45 -2.73 0.79 -1.00
N ASN A 46 -2.20 1.99 -0.77
CA ASN A 46 -0.75 2.20 -0.65
C ASN A 46 -0.31 2.91 0.64
N ALA A 47 -1.20 3.61 1.35
CA ALA A 47 -0.81 4.28 2.57
C ALA A 47 -0.52 3.24 3.65
N PRO A 48 0.54 3.41 4.47
CA PRO A 48 0.73 2.57 5.63
C PRO A 48 -0.45 2.75 6.58
N VAL A 49 -0.91 1.67 7.21
CA VAL A 49 -2.08 1.70 8.12
C VAL A 49 -1.94 2.79 9.18
N LEU A 50 -0.73 2.96 9.73
CA LEU A 50 -0.43 4.01 10.71
C LEU A 50 -0.74 5.44 10.20
N ALA A 51 -0.59 5.71 8.91
CA ALA A 51 -0.90 7.01 8.32
C ALA A 51 -2.41 7.22 8.09
N LEU A 52 -3.22 6.17 8.28
CA LEU A 52 -4.68 6.21 8.20
C LEU A 52 -5.35 6.24 9.58
N MET A 53 -4.58 6.02 10.65
CA MET A 53 -5.08 6.06 12.02
C MET A 53 -4.97 7.48 12.57
N GLU A 54 -6.04 7.95 13.20
CA GLU A 54 -5.96 9.15 14.03
C GLU A 54 -5.33 8.74 15.38
N ASN A 55 -4.62 9.66 16.06
CA ASN A 55 -3.90 9.33 17.31
C ASN A 55 -4.83 8.81 18.42
N ASP A 56 -6.14 9.03 18.30
CA ASP A 56 -7.16 8.59 19.24
C ASP A 56 -7.53 7.10 19.07
N ASP A 57 -7.18 6.46 17.94
CA ASP A 57 -7.47 5.04 17.65
C ASP A 57 -6.39 4.08 18.20
N LEU A 58 -5.28 4.62 18.69
CA LEU A 58 -4.15 3.82 19.17
C LEU A 58 -4.22 3.63 20.67
N LEU A 59 -4.50 2.40 21.09
CA LEU A 59 -4.25 1.96 22.46
C LEU A 59 -2.74 1.90 22.70
N ILE A 60 -2.16 2.96 23.23
CA ILE A 60 -0.74 3.01 23.60
C ILE A 60 -0.59 2.51 25.04
N CYS A 61 -0.05 1.29 25.20
CA CYS A 61 0.26 0.73 26.52
C CYS A 61 1.70 0.19 26.59
N ASN A 62 2.26 0.19 27.79
CA ASN A 62 3.53 -0.45 28.14
C ASN A 62 3.25 -1.74 28.92
N GLY A 63 4.16 -2.72 28.88
CA GLY A 63 4.01 -3.97 29.63
C GLY A 63 3.97 -3.80 31.15
N SER A 64 4.36 -2.62 31.66
CA SER A 64 4.23 -2.25 33.07
C SER A 64 2.91 -1.57 33.43
N ASP A 65 2.06 -1.25 32.46
CA ASP A 65 0.79 -0.57 32.72
C ASP A 65 -0.23 -1.52 33.35
N THR A 66 -1.04 -0.99 34.27
CA THR A 66 -2.14 -1.74 34.89
C THR A 66 -3.32 -1.88 33.92
N ILE A 67 -4.06 -2.98 34.02
CA ILE A 67 -5.22 -3.25 33.16
C ILE A 67 -6.26 -2.11 33.26
N GLU A 68 -6.49 -1.59 34.46
CA GLU A 68 -7.42 -0.50 34.75
C GLU A 68 -7.07 0.81 34.04
N LYS A 69 -5.77 1.10 33.88
CA LYS A 69 -5.29 2.28 33.12
C LYS A 69 -5.56 2.13 31.62
N VAL A 70 -5.51 0.89 31.12
CA VAL A 70 -5.60 0.59 29.69
C VAL A 70 -7.06 0.45 29.25
N VAL A 71 -7.94 0.00 30.13
CA VAL A 71 -9.37 -0.22 29.86
C VAL A 71 -10.18 0.83 30.62
N GLU A 72 -10.28 2.05 30.10
CA GLU A 72 -11.35 2.96 30.50
C GLU A 72 -12.65 2.47 29.87
N ILE A 73 -13.50 1.85 30.68
CA ILE A 73 -14.88 1.51 30.30
C ILE A 73 -15.67 2.82 30.31
N PHE A 74 -16.03 3.32 29.12
CA PHE A 74 -16.99 4.41 28.95
C PHE A 74 -18.38 4.03 29.46
#